data_AF-A0A916QB05-F1
#
_entry.id   AF-A0A916QB05-F1
#
_cell.length_a   1.000
_cell.length_b   1.000
_cell.length_c   1.000
_cell.angle_alpha   90.00
_cell.angle_beta   90.00
_cell.angle_gamma   90.00
#
_symmetry.space_group_name_H-M   'P 1'
#
loop_
_entity.id
_entity.type
_entity.pdbx_description
1 polymer ?
#
loop_
_entity_poly.entity_id
_entity_poly.type
_entity_poly.pdbx_seq_one_letter_code
_entity_poly.pdbx_strand_id
1 'polypeptide(L)'
;MREEYLIYSDRTKQILSFIMNLILIGICGCFMTMEAMSIWLKLFLGVMIVFMIIMEGKVICRLKEKKILYRLDQKGITDYTDPEKTIYLDWKDVGKVETVVNNTSLQIGIMGIKVSEDKNRMGEILKRNLSANGNMSFYHIVIDGFQFRKKVFREIIHQCRYFAVKYHPSVVITESNDPFLKR
;
A
#
# COMPACT_ATOMS: atom_id res chain seq x y z
N MET A 1 -5.48 14.30 22.01
CA MET A 1 -5.61 13.17 21.06
C MET A 1 -5.36 13.71 19.65
N ARG A 2 -4.71 12.97 18.76
CA ARG A 2 -4.38 13.45 17.40
C ARG A 2 -5.65 13.69 16.58
N GLU A 3 -5.78 14.87 16.00
CA GLU A 3 -6.90 15.25 15.11
C GLU A 3 -6.77 14.66 13.70
N GLU A 4 -5.54 14.29 13.33
CA GLU A 4 -5.20 13.64 12.08
C GLU A 4 -4.13 12.56 12.30
N TYR A 5 -4.16 11.51 11.48
CA TYR A 5 -3.18 10.45 11.42
C TYR A 5 -2.64 10.34 9.99
N LEU A 6 -1.35 10.66 9.84
CA LEU A 6 -0.64 10.63 8.55
C LEU A 6 0.13 9.32 8.42
N ILE A 7 -0.13 8.62 7.33
CA ILE A 7 0.50 7.34 7.00
C ILE A 7 1.60 7.64 5.99
N TYR A 8 2.85 7.41 6.40
CA TYR A 8 4.03 7.61 5.57
C TYR A 8 4.57 6.28 5.07
N SER A 9 5.30 6.34 3.97
CA SER A 9 6.08 5.19 3.50
C SER A 9 7.06 4.69 4.58
N ASP A 10 7.07 3.38 4.87
CA ASP A 10 7.93 2.80 5.91
C ASP A 10 9.39 2.73 5.44
N ARG A 11 10.14 3.78 5.73
CA ARG A 11 11.57 3.89 5.42
C ARG A 11 12.40 2.74 6.01
N THR A 12 12.02 2.24 7.18
CA THR A 12 12.79 1.15 7.82
C THR A 12 12.67 -0.13 7.02
N LYS A 13 11.46 -0.44 6.54
CA LYS A 13 11.24 -1.61 5.68
C LYS A 13 11.97 -1.48 4.34
N GLN A 14 11.95 -0.29 3.74
CA GLN A 14 12.67 -0.01 2.49
C GLN A 14 14.18 -0.14 2.65
N ILE A 15 14.76 0.43 3.72
CA ILE A 15 16.18 0.29 4.03
C ILE A 15 16.55 -1.18 4.28
N LEU A 16 15.73 -1.93 5.01
CA LEU A 16 15.98 -3.35 5.25
C LEU A 16 15.97 -4.15 3.95
N SER A 17 15.00 -3.89 3.06
CA SER A 17 14.96 -4.51 1.73
C SER A 17 16.20 -4.18 0.91
N PHE A 18 16.63 -2.92 0.93
CA PHE A 18 17.83 -2.45 0.24
C PHE A 18 19.09 -3.17 0.76
N ILE A 19 19.26 -3.27 2.07
CA ILE A 19 20.41 -3.97 2.70
C ILE A 19 20.40 -5.45 2.33
N MET A 20 19.25 -6.13 2.41
CA MET A 20 19.15 -7.55 2.06
C MET A 20 19.53 -7.82 0.60
N ASN A 21 19.12 -6.95 -0.30
CA ASN A 21 19.47 -7.07 -1.72
C ASN A 21 20.94 -6.77 -1.98
N LEU A 22 21.57 -5.83 -1.26
CA LEU A 22 23.03 -5.65 -1.33
C LEU A 22 23.81 -6.88 -0.87
N ILE A 23 23.36 -7.53 0.21
CA ILE A 23 23.96 -8.79 0.68
C ILE A 23 23.84 -9.87 -0.41
N LEU A 24 22.66 -9.99 -1.02
CA LEU A 24 22.41 -10.96 -2.10
C LEU A 24 23.30 -10.70 -3.33
N ILE A 25 23.46 -9.44 -3.73
CA ILE A 25 24.39 -9.05 -4.80
C ILE A 25 25.83 -9.47 -4.45
N GLY A 26 26.26 -9.24 -3.20
CA GLY A 26 27.58 -9.66 -2.73
C GLY A 26 27.79 -11.17 -2.82
N ILE A 27 26.80 -11.95 -2.38
CA ILE A 27 26.81 -13.42 -2.47
C ILE A 27 26.90 -13.87 -3.94
N CYS A 28 26.08 -13.32 -4.82
CA CYS A 28 26.13 -13.62 -6.26
C CYS A 28 27.49 -13.27 -6.87
N GLY A 29 28.08 -12.14 -6.46
CA GLY A 29 29.42 -11.73 -6.89
C GLY A 29 30.50 -12.74 -6.48
N CYS A 30 30.46 -13.24 -5.23
CA CYS A 30 31.38 -14.29 -4.77
C CYS A 30 31.25 -15.56 -5.63
N PHE A 31 30.03 -16.03 -5.89
CA PHE A 31 29.81 -17.20 -6.75
C PHE A 31 30.35 -17.02 -8.17
N MET A 32 30.26 -15.82 -8.75
CA MET A 32 30.83 -15.56 -10.08
C MET A 32 32.35 -15.72 -10.14
N THR A 33 33.06 -15.50 -9.03
CA THR A 33 34.53 -15.64 -8.96
C THR A 33 34.99 -17.09 -8.83
N MET A 34 34.10 -18.04 -8.54
CA MET A 34 34.48 -19.45 -8.41
C MET A 34 34.83 -20.06 -9.78
N GLU A 35 36.01 -20.66 -9.88
CA GLU A 35 36.51 -21.29 -11.13
C GLU A 35 35.71 -22.53 -11.51
N ALA A 36 35.23 -23.30 -10.53
CA ALA A 36 34.45 -24.51 -10.74
C ALA A 36 33.05 -24.27 -11.35
N MET A 37 32.67 -23.02 -11.59
CA MET A 37 31.32 -22.64 -12.00
C MET A 37 31.20 -22.49 -13.53
N SER A 38 30.17 -23.08 -14.12
CA SER A 38 29.89 -23.00 -15.55
C SER A 38 29.70 -21.56 -16.03
N ILE A 39 30.19 -21.27 -17.25
CA ILE A 39 30.09 -19.96 -17.89
C ILE A 39 28.62 -19.48 -18.01
N TRP A 40 27.69 -20.40 -18.26
CA TRP A 40 26.26 -20.10 -18.37
C TRP A 40 25.66 -19.63 -17.05
N LEU A 41 26.09 -20.22 -15.93
CA LEU A 41 25.64 -19.82 -14.60
C LEU A 41 26.22 -18.45 -14.21
N LYS A 42 27.47 -18.16 -14.59
CA LYS A 42 28.07 -16.83 -14.42
C LYS A 42 27.32 -15.76 -15.20
N LEU A 43 26.94 -16.06 -16.45
CA LEU A 43 26.15 -15.14 -17.28
C LEU A 43 24.77 -14.88 -16.66
N PHE A 44 24.09 -15.93 -16.20
CA PHE A 44 22.80 -15.82 -15.51
C PHE A 44 22.91 -14.96 -14.24
N LEU A 45 23.91 -15.20 -13.38
CA LEU A 45 24.14 -14.39 -12.18
C LEU A 45 24.44 -12.93 -12.52
N GLY A 46 25.21 -12.67 -13.58
CA GLY A 46 25.48 -11.32 -14.07
C GLY A 46 24.19 -10.57 -14.43
N VAL A 47 23.28 -11.21 -15.18
CA VAL A 47 21.97 -10.64 -15.53
C VAL A 47 21.13 -10.39 -14.27
N MET A 48 21.14 -11.31 -13.32
CA MET A 48 20.44 -11.16 -12.03
C MET A 48 20.96 -9.98 -11.21
N ILE A 49 22.28 -9.78 -11.13
CA ILE A 49 22.88 -8.63 -10.45
C ILE A 49 22.43 -7.32 -11.11
N VAL A 50 22.49 -7.22 -12.44
CA VAL A 50 22.04 -6.02 -13.18
C VAL A 50 20.57 -5.73 -12.89
N PHE A 51 19.71 -6.77 -12.94
CA PHE A 51 18.30 -6.63 -12.63
C PHE A 51 18.06 -6.13 -11.19
N MET A 52 18.77 -6.67 -10.20
CA MET A 52 18.67 -6.24 -8.81
C MET A 52 19.09 -4.78 -8.64
N ILE A 53 20.19 -4.35 -9.28
CA ILE A 53 20.64 -2.95 -9.23
C ILE A 53 19.57 -1.99 -9.80
N ILE A 54 18.93 -2.35 -10.93
CA ILE A 54 17.85 -1.56 -11.53
C ILE A 54 16.66 -1.43 -10.58
N MET A 55 16.29 -2.52 -9.90
CA MET A 55 15.19 -2.53 -8.93
C MET A 55 15.51 -1.68 -7.69
N GLU A 56 16.76 -1.70 -7.21
CA GLU A 56 17.21 -0.85 -6.09
C GLU A 56 17.18 0.64 -6.42
N GLY A 57 17.47 1.03 -7.67
CA GLY A 57 17.35 2.43 -8.11
C GLY A 57 15.97 3.02 -7.81
N LYS A 58 14.90 2.23 -7.97
CA LYS A 58 13.53 2.64 -7.64
C LYS A 58 13.27 2.76 -6.14
N VAL A 59 14.00 2.03 -5.31
CA VAL A 59 13.90 2.11 -3.84
C VAL A 59 14.63 3.34 -3.32
N ILE A 60 15.82 3.66 -3.86
CA ILE A 60 16.58 4.85 -3.49
C ILE A 60 15.79 6.13 -3.79
N CYS A 61 15.16 6.22 -4.96
CA CYS A 61 14.30 7.36 -5.29
C CYS A 61 13.14 7.51 -4.28
N ARG A 62 12.51 6.40 -3.87
CA ARG A 62 11.44 6.40 -2.86
C ARG A 62 11.92 6.76 -1.46
N LEU A 63 13.16 6.41 -1.09
CA LEU A 63 13.74 6.73 0.23
C LEU A 63 13.98 8.23 0.43
N LYS A 64 14.29 8.96 -0.64
CA LYS A 64 14.53 10.41 -0.59
C LYS A 64 13.24 11.19 -0.30
N GLU A 65 12.11 10.72 -0.81
CA GLU A 65 10.84 11.40 -0.65
C GLU A 65 10.18 11.03 0.68
N LYS A 66 9.88 12.05 1.51
CA LYS A 66 9.07 11.88 2.72
C LYS A 66 7.58 11.95 2.33
N LYS A 67 7.15 11.04 1.46
CA LYS A 67 5.81 11.07 0.86
C LYS A 67 4.76 10.54 1.84
N ILE A 68 3.72 11.35 2.07
CA ILE A 68 2.50 10.92 2.74
C ILE A 68 1.75 10.03 1.76
N LEU A 69 1.37 8.82 2.17
CA LEU A 69 0.61 7.88 1.36
C LEU A 69 -0.88 8.02 1.64
N TYR A 70 -1.26 8.15 2.91
CA TYR A 70 -2.65 8.30 3.30
C TYR A 70 -2.79 9.28 4.47
N ARG A 71 -3.95 9.92 4.57
CA ARG A 71 -4.35 10.74 5.72
C ARG A 71 -5.70 10.24 6.22
N LEU A 72 -5.80 10.02 7.52
CA LEU A 72 -7.04 9.79 8.25
C LEU A 72 -7.29 11.03 9.10
N ASP A 73 -8.42 11.70 8.94
CA ASP A 73 -8.78 12.85 9.76
C ASP A 73 -10.28 12.85 10.08
N GLN A 74 -10.79 13.94 10.63
CA GLN A 74 -12.20 14.07 11.00
C GLN A 74 -13.15 14.05 9.79
N LYS A 75 -12.66 14.46 8.61
CA LYS A 75 -13.47 14.58 7.41
C LYS A 75 -13.54 13.24 6.68
N GLY A 76 -12.46 12.47 6.68
CA GLY A 76 -12.43 11.21 5.97
C GLY A 76 -11.04 10.59 5.83
N ILE A 77 -10.89 9.89 4.71
CA ILE A 77 -9.68 9.22 4.29
C ILE A 77 -9.24 9.83 2.97
N THR A 78 -7.98 10.28 2.91
CA THR A 78 -7.35 10.76 1.68
C THR A 78 -6.22 9.83 1.26
N ASP A 79 -6.24 9.39 0.01
CA ASP A 79 -5.21 8.61 -0.65
C ASP A 79 -4.35 9.53 -1.54
N TYR A 80 -3.05 9.59 -1.23
CA TYR A 80 -2.03 10.37 -1.93
C TYR A 80 -1.02 9.49 -2.69
N THR A 81 -1.30 8.19 -2.86
CA THR A 81 -0.40 7.24 -3.51
C THR A 81 -0.10 7.66 -4.96
N ASP A 82 -1.12 8.08 -5.71
CA ASP A 82 -1.01 8.68 -7.03
C ASP A 82 -1.02 10.23 -6.94
N PRO A 83 0.08 10.92 -7.33
CA PRO A 83 0.16 12.38 -7.27
C PRO A 83 -0.80 13.07 -8.26
N GLU A 84 -1.21 12.41 -9.34
CA GLU A 84 -2.15 12.98 -10.33
C GLU A 84 -3.61 12.75 -9.92
N LYS A 85 -3.88 11.78 -9.04
CA LYS A 85 -5.22 11.31 -8.67
C LYS A 85 -5.33 11.12 -7.16
N THR A 86 -5.39 12.23 -6.43
CA THR A 86 -5.75 12.19 -5.01
C THR A 86 -7.21 11.80 -4.85
N ILE A 87 -7.47 10.71 -4.14
CA ILE A 87 -8.82 10.24 -3.84
C ILE A 87 -9.16 10.64 -2.41
N TYR A 88 -10.31 11.28 -2.23
CA TYR A 88 -10.84 11.62 -0.92
C TYR A 88 -12.18 10.92 -0.71
N LEU A 89 -12.31 10.24 0.43
CA LEU A 89 -13.50 9.52 0.83
C LEU A 89 -13.95 9.99 2.21
N ASP A 90 -15.13 10.60 2.30
CA ASP A 90 -15.73 11.04 3.55
C ASP A 90 -16.18 9.82 4.38
N TRP A 91 -16.06 9.88 5.71
CA TRP A 91 -16.49 8.79 6.59
C TRP A 91 -17.96 8.40 6.40
N LYS A 92 -18.83 9.35 6.01
CA LYS A 92 -20.24 9.06 5.70
C LYS A 92 -20.44 8.19 4.45
N ASP A 93 -19.47 8.23 3.54
CA ASP A 93 -19.49 7.48 2.28
C ASP A 93 -18.80 6.10 2.47
N VAL A 94 -18.11 5.87 3.59
CA VAL A 94 -17.44 4.60 3.90
C VAL A 94 -18.49 3.59 4.38
N GLY A 95 -18.70 2.52 3.61
CA GLY A 95 -19.59 1.42 4.02
C GLY A 95 -18.87 0.35 4.83
N LYS A 96 -17.60 0.07 4.52
CA LYS A 96 -16.84 -1.02 5.14
C LYS A 96 -15.35 -0.73 5.19
N VAL A 97 -14.73 -1.09 6.31
CA VAL A 97 -13.27 -1.22 6.45
C VAL A 97 -12.97 -2.67 6.78
N GLU A 98 -12.28 -3.37 5.90
CA GLU A 98 -11.94 -4.77 6.09
C GLU A 98 -10.45 -5.02 5.96
N THR A 99 -9.97 -6.01 6.72
CA THR A 99 -8.64 -6.56 6.49
C THR A 99 -8.77 -7.82 5.64
N VAL A 100 -8.21 -7.79 4.43
CA VAL A 100 -8.24 -8.90 3.49
C VAL A 100 -6.88 -9.57 3.46
N VAL A 101 -6.87 -10.90 3.49
CA VAL A 101 -5.65 -11.68 3.28
C VAL A 101 -5.55 -11.95 1.79
N ASN A 102 -4.51 -11.42 1.16
CA ASN A 102 -4.08 -11.83 -0.17
C ASN A 102 -2.97 -12.89 -0.03
N ASN A 103 -2.75 -13.70 -1.07
CA ASN A 103 -1.77 -14.79 -1.09
C ASN A 103 -0.35 -14.35 -0.69
N THR A 104 -0.02 -13.06 -0.84
CA THR A 104 1.32 -12.50 -0.60
C THR A 104 1.37 -11.41 0.46
N SER A 105 0.22 -10.80 0.83
CA SER A 105 0.19 -9.72 1.81
C SER A 105 -1.17 -9.55 2.48
N LEU A 106 -1.15 -8.95 3.67
CA LEU A 106 -2.34 -8.47 4.36
C LEU A 106 -2.68 -7.08 3.81
N GLN A 107 -3.95 -6.80 3.51
CA GLN A 107 -4.41 -5.54 2.93
C GLN A 107 -5.54 -4.96 3.77
N ILE A 108 -5.64 -3.63 3.83
CA ILE A 108 -6.82 -2.95 4.37
C ILE A 108 -7.62 -2.43 3.18
N GLY A 109 -8.78 -3.03 2.95
CA GLY A 109 -9.76 -2.57 1.98
C GLY A 109 -10.73 -1.61 2.64
N ILE A 110 -10.80 -0.38 2.14
CA ILE A 110 -11.79 0.61 2.55
C ILE A 110 -12.73 0.80 1.36
N MET A 111 -13.99 0.40 1.56
CA MET A 111 -15.03 0.49 0.54
C MET A 111 -15.92 1.68 0.81
N GLY A 112 -15.98 2.58 -0.16
CA GLY A 112 -16.88 3.71 -0.20
C GLY A 112 -17.98 3.53 -1.23
N ILE A 113 -19.21 3.89 -0.86
CA ILE A 113 -20.34 4.00 -1.79
C ILE A 113 -20.70 5.48 -1.87
N LYS A 114 -20.39 6.11 -3.00
CA LYS A 114 -20.79 7.50 -3.26
C LYS A 114 -21.89 7.54 -4.31
N VAL A 115 -23.02 8.12 -3.94
CA VAL A 115 -24.06 8.49 -4.91
C VAL A 115 -23.54 9.73 -5.65
N SER A 116 -23.30 9.61 -6.95
CA SER A 116 -22.69 10.69 -7.72
C SER A 116 -23.73 11.78 -8.03
N GLU A 117 -23.62 12.92 -7.37
CA GLU A 117 -24.44 14.10 -7.69
C GLU A 117 -23.93 14.89 -8.92
N ASP A 118 -22.66 14.74 -9.33
CA ASP A 118 -22.07 15.60 -10.36
C ASP A 118 -21.23 14.83 -11.41
N LYS A 119 -21.89 14.44 -12.50
CA LYS A 119 -21.33 13.59 -13.58
C LYS A 119 -20.21 14.26 -14.39
N ASN A 120 -20.08 15.59 -14.31
CA ASN A 120 -19.24 16.36 -15.23
C ASN A 120 -17.77 16.47 -14.78
N ARG A 121 -17.46 16.23 -13.50
CA ARG A 121 -16.10 16.30 -12.94
C ARG A 121 -15.39 14.95 -12.75
N MET A 122 -16.04 13.84 -13.09
CA MET A 122 -15.45 12.52 -12.91
C MET A 122 -14.50 12.11 -14.04
N GLY A 123 -13.36 11.53 -13.66
CA GLY A 123 -12.46 10.85 -14.60
C GLY A 123 -13.15 9.67 -15.30
N GLU A 124 -12.69 9.34 -16.51
CA GLU A 124 -13.39 8.38 -17.40
C GLU A 124 -13.59 6.99 -16.81
N ILE A 125 -12.66 6.51 -15.99
CA ILE A 125 -12.74 5.19 -15.35
C ILE A 125 -13.96 5.13 -14.41
N LEU A 126 -14.22 6.23 -13.70
CA LEU A 126 -15.33 6.33 -12.76
C LEU A 126 -16.67 6.46 -13.51
N LYS A 127 -16.68 7.19 -14.64
CA LYS A 127 -17.85 7.27 -15.54
C LYS A 127 -18.28 5.90 -16.05
N ARG A 128 -17.34 5.04 -16.45
CA ARG A 128 -17.64 3.67 -16.92
C ARG A 128 -18.21 2.77 -15.81
N ASN A 129 -17.65 2.86 -14.61
CA ASN A 129 -18.16 2.11 -13.45
C ASN A 129 -19.57 2.58 -13.03
N LEU A 130 -19.86 3.87 -13.16
CA LEU A 130 -21.17 4.45 -12.85
C LEU A 130 -22.26 4.04 -13.84
N SER A 131 -21.96 4.04 -15.14
CA SER A 131 -22.91 3.66 -16.18
C SER A 131 -23.35 2.20 -16.07
N ALA A 132 -22.46 1.34 -15.55
CA ALA A 132 -22.76 -0.08 -15.35
C ALA A 132 -23.53 -0.36 -14.04
N ASN A 133 -23.35 0.47 -13.00
CA ASN A 133 -23.83 0.20 -11.64
C ASN A 133 -24.94 1.14 -11.16
N GLY A 134 -25.83 1.56 -12.06
CA GLY A 134 -27.01 2.36 -11.67
C GLY A 134 -26.66 3.70 -11.02
N ASN A 135 -25.58 4.36 -11.48
CA ASN A 135 -25.16 5.68 -11.02
C ASN A 135 -24.55 5.73 -9.60
N MET A 136 -24.16 4.57 -9.04
CA MET A 136 -23.37 4.47 -7.81
C MET A 136 -21.87 4.33 -8.12
N SER A 137 -21.04 5.18 -7.51
CA SER A 137 -19.57 5.07 -7.58
C SER A 137 -19.08 4.24 -6.40
N PHE A 138 -18.45 3.10 -6.70
CA PHE A 138 -17.69 2.34 -5.71
C PHE A 138 -16.25 2.81 -5.72
N TYR A 139 -15.79 3.32 -4.57
CA TYR A 139 -14.39 3.62 -4.33
C TYR A 139 -13.79 2.54 -3.47
N HIS A 140 -12.61 2.07 -3.84
CA HIS A 140 -11.88 1.07 -3.07
C HIS A 140 -10.46 1.58 -2.83
N ILE A 141 -10.20 2.03 -1.60
CA ILE A 141 -8.84 2.38 -1.17
C ILE A 141 -8.21 1.12 -0.58
N VAL A 142 -7.07 0.72 -1.13
CA VAL A 142 -6.32 -0.46 -0.67
C VAL A 142 -5.01 -0.01 -0.04
N ILE A 143 -4.86 -0.26 1.25
CA ILE A 143 -3.59 -0.09 1.95
C ILE A 143 -2.88 -1.44 1.96
N ASP A 144 -1.84 -1.59 1.15
CA ASP A 144 -1.06 -2.83 1.04
C ASP A 144 -0.05 -2.96 2.18
N GLY A 145 -0.20 -4.01 2.99
CA GLY A 145 0.71 -4.34 4.09
C GLY A 145 2.13 -4.68 3.66
N PHE A 146 2.38 -4.99 2.38
CA PHE A 146 3.74 -5.16 1.89
C PHE A 146 4.57 -3.88 2.04
N GLN A 147 3.95 -2.71 2.09
CA GLN A 147 4.66 -1.43 2.25
C GLN A 147 5.05 -1.12 3.70
N PHE A 148 4.51 -1.84 4.69
CA PHE A 148 4.64 -1.48 6.10
C PHE A 148 5.19 -2.64 6.94
N ARG A 149 5.91 -2.34 8.03
CA ARG A 149 6.19 -3.35 9.06
C ARG A 149 4.90 -3.73 9.77
N LYS A 150 4.82 -4.98 10.24
CA LYS A 150 3.65 -5.53 10.95
C LYS A 150 3.12 -4.61 12.06
N LYS A 151 4.00 -4.03 12.89
CA LYS A 151 3.60 -3.09 13.95
C LYS A 151 2.94 -1.81 13.41
N VAL A 152 3.51 -1.24 12.34
CA VAL A 152 2.97 -0.02 11.70
C VAL A 152 1.62 -0.34 11.03
N PHE A 153 1.53 -1.48 10.35
CA PHE A 153 0.30 -1.91 9.71
C PHE A 153 -0.85 -2.12 10.71
N ARG A 154 -0.57 -2.75 11.87
CA ARG A 154 -1.54 -2.89 12.95
C ARG A 154 -2.00 -1.54 13.49
N GLU A 155 -1.07 -0.60 13.66
CA GLU A 155 -1.41 0.76 14.09
C GLU A 155 -2.35 1.43 13.07
N ILE A 156 -2.09 1.29 11.77
CA ILE A 156 -2.98 1.82 10.72
C ILE A 156 -4.41 1.26 10.88
N ILE A 157 -4.57 -0.06 11.06
CA ILE A 157 -5.89 -0.68 11.28
C ILE A 157 -6.57 -0.08 12.52
N HIS A 158 -5.84 0.02 13.63
CA HIS A 158 -6.36 0.57 14.87
C HIS A 158 -6.81 2.03 14.70
N GLN A 159 -6.05 2.83 13.95
CA GLN A 159 -6.43 4.21 13.65
C GLN A 159 -7.66 4.27 12.74
N CYS A 160 -7.72 3.47 11.67
CA CYS A 160 -8.92 3.38 10.83
C CYS A 160 -10.16 3.06 11.66
N ARG A 161 -10.05 2.11 12.59
CA ARG A 161 -11.14 1.75 13.52
C ARG A 161 -11.51 2.89 14.46
N TYR A 162 -10.52 3.56 15.05
CA TYR A 162 -10.76 4.69 15.93
C TYR A 162 -11.49 5.83 15.21
N PHE A 163 -11.03 6.23 14.02
CA PHE A 163 -11.69 7.31 13.26
C PHE A 163 -13.08 6.89 12.76
N ALA A 164 -13.23 5.66 12.25
CA ALA A 164 -14.53 5.14 11.81
C ALA A 164 -15.55 5.15 12.96
N VAL A 165 -15.21 4.59 14.13
CA VAL A 165 -16.11 4.57 15.30
C VAL A 165 -16.42 5.99 15.79
N LYS A 166 -15.45 6.90 15.74
CA LYS A 166 -15.62 8.26 16.25
C LYS A 166 -16.49 9.15 15.35
N TYR A 167 -16.33 9.05 14.03
CA TYR A 167 -16.96 9.98 13.08
C TYR A 167 -18.14 9.35 12.31
N HIS A 168 -18.18 8.02 12.17
CA HIS A 168 -19.30 7.33 11.53
C HIS A 168 -19.47 5.89 12.05
N PRO A 169 -20.14 5.68 13.21
CA PRO A 169 -20.24 4.37 13.87
C PRO A 169 -20.89 3.25 13.05
N SER A 170 -21.61 3.59 11.98
CA SER A 170 -22.25 2.67 11.03
C SER A 170 -21.27 1.97 10.08
N VAL A 171 -20.00 2.42 10.02
CA VAL A 171 -18.97 1.75 9.23
C VAL A 171 -18.77 0.32 9.74
N VAL A 172 -18.96 -0.67 8.87
CA VAL A 172 -18.73 -2.07 9.22
C VAL A 172 -17.22 -2.34 9.23
N ILE A 173 -16.69 -2.78 10.38
CA ILE A 173 -15.27 -3.10 10.54
C ILE A 173 -15.12 -4.62 10.62
N THR A 174 -14.35 -5.20 9.69
CA THR A 174 -14.06 -6.64 9.67
C THR A 174 -12.55 -6.87 9.75
N GLU A 175 -12.09 -7.40 10.88
CA GLU A 175 -10.70 -7.80 11.04
C GLU A 175 -10.55 -9.27 10.69
N SER A 176 -9.55 -9.60 9.87
CA SER A 176 -9.22 -11.00 9.57
C SER A 176 -8.70 -11.70 10.83
N ASN A 177 -9.04 -12.98 10.98
CA ASN A 177 -8.56 -13.84 12.06
C ASN A 177 -7.07 -14.25 11.92
N ASP A 178 -6.37 -13.66 10.96
CA ASP A 178 -5.01 -13.99 10.57
C ASP A 178 -4.01 -13.93 11.74
N PRO A 179 -3.19 -14.97 11.97
CA PRO A 179 -2.12 -14.95 12.96
C PRO A 179 -1.12 -13.79 12.79
N PHE A 180 -0.97 -13.22 11.59
CA PHE A 180 -0.20 -11.99 11.36
C PHE A 180 -0.71 -10.82 12.21
N LEU A 181 -1.98 -10.79 12.59
CA LEU A 181 -2.55 -9.76 13.46
C LEU A 181 -2.49 -10.12 14.96
N LYS A 182 -2.30 -11.39 15.34
CA LYS A 182 -2.47 -11.92 16.72
C LYS A 182 -1.24 -11.91 17.66
N ARG A 183 -0.11 -11.32 17.29
CA ARG A 183 1.08 -11.16 18.16
C ARG A 183 1.71 -9.81 17.96
#